data_AF-A0A1W6CJL3-F1
#
_entry.id   AF-A0A1W6CJL3-F1
#
_cell.length_a   1.000
_cell.length_b   1.000
_cell.length_c   1.000
_cell.angle_alpha   90.00
_cell.angle_beta   90.00
_cell.angle_gamma   90.00
#
_symmetry.space_group_name_H-M   'P 1'
#
loop_
_entity.id
_entity.type
_entity.pdbx_description
1 polymer ?
#
loop_
_entity_poly.entity_id
_entity_poly.type
_entity_poly.pdbx_seq_one_letter_code
_entity_poly.pdbx_strand_id
1 'polypeptide(L)' 'MSESTLFQLSRIYAGGWLAGRNSPDTDPADMDSVADRLNPYQAPAERQRWNRGFKDAVLRIQGIRVKSLDRLVGE' A
#
# COMPACT_ATOMS: atom_id res chain seq x y z
N MET A 1 23.91 12.11 -5.24
CA MET A 1 22.57 11.48 -5.09
C MET A 1 22.79 10.25 -4.23
N SER A 2 22.26 10.22 -3.00
CA SER A 2 22.48 9.08 -2.11
C SER A 2 21.60 7.92 -2.56
N GLU A 3 22.21 6.85 -3.05
CA GLU A 3 21.51 5.59 -3.31
C GLU A 3 20.92 5.08 -2.00
N SER A 4 19.59 5.00 -1.93
CA SER A 4 18.90 4.44 -0.76
C SER A 4 19.31 2.98 -0.60
N THR A 5 19.84 2.61 0.57
CA THR A 5 20.29 1.24 0.81
C THR A 5 19.12 0.26 0.81
N LEU A 6 19.37 -1.03 0.55
CA LEU A 6 18.34 -2.09 0.59
C LEU A 6 17.51 -2.09 1.90
N PHE A 7 18.16 -1.75 3.02
CA PHE A 7 17.49 -1.62 4.32
C PHE A 7 16.55 -0.40 4.36
N GLN A 8 16.98 0.75 3.83
CA GLN A 8 16.12 1.93 3.71
C GLN A 8 14.93 1.66 2.80
N LEU A 9 15.13 1.03 1.66
CA LEU A 9 14.04 0.65 0.74
C LEU A 9 13.03 -0.29 1.40
N SER A 10 13.49 -1.19 2.27
CA SER A 10 12.60 -2.07 3.05
C SER A 10 11.78 -1.28 4.07
N ARG A 11 12.38 -0.28 4.73
CA ARG A 11 11.67 0.61 5.66
C ARG A 11 10.64 1.48 4.93
N ILE A 12 11.00 1.98 3.75
CA ILE A 12 10.12 2.77 2.88
C ILE A 12 8.92 1.94 2.45
N TYR A 13 9.14 0.69 2.03
CA TYR A 13 8.07 -0.25 1.74
C TYR A 13 7.13 -0.45 2.95
N ALA A 14 7.69 -0.68 4.15
CA ALA A 14 6.90 -0.86 5.36
C ALA A 14 6.08 0.38 5.72
N GLY A 15 6.61 1.58 5.47
CA GLY A 15 5.88 2.83 5.63
C GLY A 15 4.65 2.91 4.72
N GLY A 16 4.80 2.53 3.45
CA GLY A 16 3.69 2.47 2.50
C GLY A 16 2.63 1.46 2.93
N TRP A 17 3.07 0.28 3.36
CA TRP A 17 2.17 -0.75 3.88
C TRP A 17 1.33 -0.26 5.05
N LEU A 18 1.94 0.42 6.02
CA LEU A 18 1.22 0.95 7.17
C LEU A 18 0.18 1.99 6.76
N ALA A 19 0.50 2.87 5.81
CA ALA A 19 -0.46 3.85 5.29
C ALA A 19 -1.63 3.18 4.56
N GLY A 20 -1.35 2.14 3.74
CA GLY A 20 -2.38 1.36 3.06
C GLY A 20 -3.29 0.63 4.04
N ARG A 21 -2.76 0.15 5.17
CA ARG A 21 -3.57 -0.46 6.23
C ARG A 21 -4.56 0.50 6.88
N ASN A 22 -4.23 1.78 6.96
CA ASN A 22 -5.11 2.81 7.49
C ASN A 22 -6.10 3.35 6.43
N SER A 23 -5.98 2.90 5.17
CA SER A 23 -6.82 3.34 4.06
C SER A 23 -7.59 2.16 3.41
N PRO A 24 -8.30 1.32 4.20
CA PRO A 24 -8.89 0.07 3.71
C PRO A 24 -10.04 0.26 2.70
N ASP A 25 -10.63 1.46 2.67
CA ASP A 25 -11.75 1.82 1.79
C ASP A 25 -11.28 2.46 0.46
N THR A 26 -9.98 2.47 0.21
CA THR A 26 -9.42 3.05 -1.03
C THR A 26 -9.88 2.24 -2.23
N ASP A 27 -10.66 2.84 -3.12
CA ASP A 27 -11.06 2.15 -4.35
C ASP A 27 -9.83 1.78 -5.20
N PRO A 28 -9.77 0.55 -5.75
CA PRO A 28 -8.63 0.12 -6.58
C PRO A 28 -8.37 1.02 -7.80
N ALA A 29 -9.40 1.70 -8.33
CA ALA A 29 -9.25 2.65 -9.43
C ALA A 29 -8.60 3.98 -8.99
N ASP A 30 -8.81 4.42 -7.75
CA ASP A 30 -8.19 5.64 -7.20
C ASP A 30 -6.89 5.35 -6.42
N MET A 31 -6.58 4.07 -6.19
CA MET A 31 -5.45 3.63 -5.38
C MET A 31 -4.09 4.20 -5.84
N ASP A 32 -3.88 4.39 -7.14
CA ASP A 32 -2.66 5.03 -7.65
C ASP A 32 -2.59 6.51 -7.27
N SER A 33 -3.69 7.25 -7.47
CA SER A 33 -3.83 8.67 -7.10
C SER A 33 -3.68 8.89 -5.59
N VAL A 34 -4.28 8.03 -4.77
CA VAL A 34 -4.17 8.09 -3.30
C VAL A 34 -2.75 7.76 -2.85
N ALA A 35 -2.16 6.70 -3.39
CA ALA A 35 -0.78 6.35 -3.09
C ALA A 35 0.15 7.53 -3.42
N ASP A 36 -0.05 8.18 -4.57
CA ASP A 36 0.75 9.32 -4.99
C ASP A 36 0.63 10.52 -4.05
N ARG A 37 -0.60 10.87 -3.65
CA ARG A 37 -0.87 11.97 -2.72
C ARG A 37 -0.29 11.76 -1.33
N LEU A 38 -0.30 10.51 -0.84
CA LEU A 38 0.16 10.18 0.50
C LEU A 38 1.66 9.90 0.57
N ASN A 39 2.32 9.74 -0.58
CA ASN A 39 3.74 9.40 -0.63
C ASN A 39 4.61 10.62 -0.28
N PRO A 40 5.42 10.56 0.80
CA PRO A 40 6.26 11.68 1.20
C PRO A 40 7.59 11.75 0.42
N TYR A 41 7.92 10.76 -0.41
CA TYR A 41 9.23 10.63 -1.05
C TYR A 41 9.25 11.29 -2.44
N GLN A 42 10.27 12.11 -2.66
CA GLN A 42 10.50 12.76 -3.96
C GLN A 42 11.38 11.91 -4.89
N ALA A 43 12.27 11.07 -4.34
CA ALA A 43 13.14 10.24 -5.17
C ALA A 43 12.33 9.11 -5.82
N PRO A 44 12.51 8.85 -7.13
CA PRO A 44 11.68 7.90 -7.86
C PRO A 44 11.81 6.45 -7.35
N ALA A 45 12.99 6.04 -6.88
CA ALA A 45 13.19 4.69 -6.34
C ALA A 45 12.44 4.49 -5.00
N GLU A 46 12.50 5.49 -4.13
CA GLU A 46 11.84 5.49 -2.82
C GLU A 46 10.32 5.57 -2.99
N ARG A 47 9.86 6.48 -3.86
CA ARG A 47 8.45 6.67 -4.18
C ARG A 47 7.81 5.39 -4.72
N GLN A 48 8.46 4.73 -5.67
CA GLN A 48 7.99 3.43 -6.19
C GLN A 48 7.91 2.37 -5.10
N ARG A 49 8.90 2.32 -4.20
CA ARG A 49 8.96 1.32 -3.14
C ARG A 49 7.87 1.51 -2.09
N TRP A 50 7.60 2.76 -1.72
CA TRP A 50 6.51 3.13 -0.82
C TRP A 50 5.14 2.84 -1.45
N ASN A 51 4.93 3.28 -2.71
CA ASN A 51 3.68 3.04 -3.44
C ASN A 51 3.37 1.54 -3.54
N ARG A 52 4.38 0.71 -3.77
CA ARG A 52 4.20 -0.74 -3.81
C ARG A 52 3.73 -1.30 -2.48
N GLY A 53 4.29 -0.85 -1.36
CA GLY A 53 3.84 -1.25 -0.02
C GLY A 53 2.40 -0.85 0.26
N PHE A 54 2.02 0.38 -0.13
CA PHE A 54 0.65 0.89 0.04
C PHE A 54 -0.37 0.03 -0.71
N LYS A 55 -0.14 -0.20 -2.00
CA LYS A 55 -1.03 -0.99 -2.85
C LYS A 55 -1.19 -2.42 -2.35
N ASP A 56 -0.08 -3.07 -1.97
CA ASP A 56 -0.11 -4.45 -1.47
C ASP A 56 -0.95 -4.56 -0.18
N ALA A 57 -0.82 -3.58 0.72
CA ALA A 57 -1.61 -3.52 1.95
C ALA A 57 -3.12 -3.34 1.68
N VAL A 58 -3.49 -2.39 0.81
CA VAL A 58 -4.89 -2.14 0.44
C VAL A 58 -5.51 -3.38 -0.20
N LEU A 59 -4.84 -3.94 -1.21
CA LEU A 59 -5.31 -5.15 -1.91
C LEU A 59 -5.45 -6.34 -0.95
N ARG A 60 -4.50 -6.52 -0.02
CA ARG A 60 -4.57 -7.59 0.97
C ARG A 60 -5.76 -7.43 1.91
N ILE A 61 -6.03 -6.21 2.39
CA ILE A 61 -7.16 -5.97 3.31
C ILE A 61 -8.49 -6.13 2.59
N GLN A 62 -8.60 -5.63 1.36
CA GLN A 62 -9.81 -5.81 0.55
C GLN A 62 -10.04 -7.30 0.24
N GLY A 63 -8.99 -8.03 -0.11
CA GLY A 63 -9.07 -9.49 -0.28
C GLY A 63 -9.51 -10.22 0.98
N ILE A 64 -9.10 -9.76 2.18
CA ILE A 64 -9.60 -10.29 3.45
C ILE A 64 -11.09 -9.98 3.64
N ARG A 65 -11.54 -8.74 3.38
CA ARG A 65 -12.97 -8.37 3.47
C ARG A 65 -13.85 -9.22 2.57
N VAL A 66 -13.46 -9.42 1.31
CA VAL A 66 -14.23 -10.22 0.35
C VAL A 66 -14.36 -11.68 0.81
N LYS A 67 -13.26 -12.28 1.31
CA LYS A 67 -13.29 -13.65 1.86
C LYS A 67 -14.13 -13.78 3.12
N SER A 68 -14.12 -12.77 3.99
CA SER A 68 -14.98 -12.75 5.19
C SER A 68 -16.46 -12.63 4.85
N LEU A 69 -16.82 -11.87 3.80
CA LEU A 69 -18.20 -11.74 3.35
C LEU A 69 -18.73 -13.05 2.74
N ASP A 70 -17.93 -13.71 1.90
CA ASP A 70 -18.26 -15.01 1.28
C ASP A 70 -18.58 -16.09 2.34
N ARG A 71 -17.84 -16.09 3.46
CA ARG A 71 -18.06 -17.01 4.57
C ARG A 71 -19.36 -16.78 5.34
N LEU A 72 -19.91 -15.57 5.34
CA LEU A 72 -21.10 -15.21 6.11
C LEU A 72 -22.42 -15.40 5.33
N VAL A 73 -22.34 -15.51 4.00
CA VAL A 73 -23.52 -15.69 3.12
C VAL A 73 -23.76 -17.18 2.79
N GLY A 74 -22.83 -18.06 3.17
CA GLY A 74 -22.85 -19.49 2.83
C GLY A 74 -23.44 -20.44 3.89
N GLU A 75 -24.24 -19.96 4.86
CA GLU A 75 -24.94 -20.80 5.85
C GLU A 75 -26.46 -20.80 5.68
#